data_AF-A0A5E4ZS97-F1
#
_entry.id   AF-A0A5E4ZS97-F1
#
_cell.length_a   1.000
_cell.length_b   1.000
_cell.length_c   1.000
_cell.angle_alpha   90.00
_cell.angle_beta   90.00
_cell.angle_gamma   90.00
#
_symmetry.space_group_name_H-M   'P 1'
#
loop_
_entity.id
_entity.type
_entity.pdbx_description
1 polymer ?
#
loop_
_entity_poly.entity_id
_entity_poly.type
_entity_poly.pdbx_seq_one_letter_code
_entity_poly.pdbx_strand_id
1 'polypeptide(L)'
;MFSAISTLPALYWIFASEQGRAAGLFPGSTLSVSWQWALVALGACWSAVCAIALMQRYAWAKTLLILQVISSSALTWFIGKSGPMTHLSTLLVAVLPLLIVLRVPIERVREWRSRTMTQQIRRIFGLCAYGFSIALMFLILMALFSGTSATANTMATTSTTAISVVVVALLIMLFGGVVWGDRSAARRAAGLSLIALAIFMVVQCVMAAAYVREYAPQAPSLLHWSETLPMLLFLAMTGFTVRRMVRER
;
A
#
# COMPACT_ATOMS: atom_id res chain seq x y z
N MET A 1 -8.96 -5.32 -3.49
CA MET A 1 -7.56 -5.40 -3.99
C MET A 1 -6.56 -4.64 -3.13
N PHE A 2 -6.94 -3.56 -2.44
CA PHE A 2 -6.14 -2.98 -1.35
C PHE A 2 -5.75 -3.97 -0.23
N SER A 3 -6.44 -5.10 -0.10
CA SER A 3 -6.11 -6.21 0.81
C SER A 3 -5.35 -7.38 0.14
N ALA A 4 -5.37 -7.48 -1.20
CA ALA A 4 -4.74 -8.56 -1.96
C ALA A 4 -3.36 -8.15 -2.51
N ILE A 5 -3.15 -6.85 -2.76
CA ILE A 5 -1.84 -6.27 -3.12
C ILE A 5 -0.93 -6.15 -1.89
N SER A 6 -1.54 -6.20 -0.72
CA SER A 6 -0.94 -5.71 0.51
C SER A 6 -0.38 -6.82 1.40
N THR A 7 -0.84 -8.05 1.20
CA THR A 7 -0.26 -9.28 1.73
C THR A 7 0.87 -9.83 0.85
N LEU A 8 1.06 -9.29 -0.37
CA LEU A 8 1.99 -9.82 -1.36
C LEU A 8 3.45 -9.88 -0.95
N PRO A 9 4.05 -8.86 -0.32
CA PRO A 9 5.47 -8.96 -0.01
C PRO A 9 5.68 -9.99 1.10
N ALA A 10 4.79 -10.04 2.10
CA ALA A 10 4.84 -11.07 3.15
C ALA A 10 4.67 -12.48 2.56
N LEU A 11 3.75 -12.68 1.62
CA LEU A 11 3.51 -13.98 0.98
C LEU A 11 4.59 -14.34 -0.04
N TYR A 12 5.17 -13.36 -0.74
CA TYR A 12 6.34 -13.55 -1.59
C TYR A 12 7.54 -14.01 -0.79
N TRP A 13 7.80 -13.43 0.38
CA TRP A 13 8.92 -13.84 1.24
C TRP A 13 8.69 -15.22 1.87
N ILE A 14 7.44 -15.59 2.17
CA ILE A 14 7.07 -16.95 2.59
C ILE A 14 7.19 -17.95 1.42
N PHE A 15 6.82 -17.58 0.19
CA PHE A 15 7.02 -18.42 -0.99
C PHE A 15 8.50 -18.60 -1.32
N ALA A 16 9.26 -17.49 -1.36
CA ALA A 16 10.70 -17.46 -1.61
C ALA A 16 11.53 -18.16 -0.52
N SER A 17 10.92 -18.43 0.65
CA SER A 17 11.53 -19.20 1.72
C SER A 17 11.58 -20.71 1.46
N GLU A 18 10.90 -21.25 0.45
CA GLU A 18 10.70 -22.70 0.25
C GLU A 18 10.14 -23.49 1.47
N GLN A 19 9.90 -22.87 2.63
CA GLN A 19 9.34 -23.50 3.84
C GLN A 19 7.88 -23.92 3.65
N GLY A 20 7.27 -23.51 2.54
CA GLY A 20 6.05 -24.09 1.99
C GLY A 20 6.13 -24.18 0.47
N ARG A 21 6.49 -25.36 -0.07
CA ARG A 21 6.47 -25.67 -1.51
C ARG A 21 5.11 -25.46 -2.21
N ALA A 22 4.06 -25.11 -1.44
CA ALA A 22 2.69 -24.82 -1.90
C ALA A 22 2.18 -23.41 -1.50
N ALA A 23 3.04 -22.49 -1.04
CA ALA A 23 2.62 -21.16 -0.59
C ALA A 23 2.44 -20.20 -1.78
N GLY A 24 1.34 -20.32 -2.53
CA GLY A 24 0.95 -19.28 -3.49
C GLY A 24 0.79 -17.90 -2.83
N LEU A 25 0.90 -16.83 -3.62
CA LEU A 25 0.54 -15.44 -3.24
C LEU A 25 -0.91 -15.34 -2.77
N PHE A 26 -1.75 -16.31 -3.12
CA PHE A 26 -3.06 -16.55 -2.55
C PHE A 26 -3.11 -17.94 -1.87
N PRO A 27 -3.56 -18.05 -0.61
CA PRO A 27 -3.59 -19.31 0.14
C PRO A 27 -4.54 -20.29 -0.53
N GLY A 28 -4.07 -21.51 -0.76
CA GLY A 28 -4.91 -22.57 -1.32
C GLY A 28 -5.45 -22.27 -2.73
N SER A 29 -4.85 -21.29 -3.42
CA SER A 29 -5.22 -20.93 -4.78
C SER A 29 -4.88 -22.04 -5.76
N THR A 30 -5.82 -22.31 -6.66
CA THR A 30 -5.64 -23.25 -7.77
C THR A 30 -4.86 -22.65 -8.95
N LEU A 31 -4.62 -21.33 -8.95
CA LEU A 31 -3.91 -20.63 -10.01
C LEU A 31 -2.39 -20.80 -9.89
N SER A 32 -1.70 -20.81 -11.03
CA SER A 32 -0.24 -20.75 -11.05
C SER A 32 0.28 -19.42 -10.50
N VAL A 33 1.50 -19.43 -9.95
CA VAL A 33 2.14 -18.23 -9.36
C VAL A 33 2.22 -17.07 -10.37
N SER A 34 2.47 -17.36 -11.64
CA SER A 34 2.50 -16.34 -12.71
C SER A 34 1.15 -15.65 -12.92
N TRP A 35 0.04 -16.41 -12.86
CA TRP A 35 -1.31 -15.84 -12.94
C TRP A 35 -1.68 -15.04 -11.69
N GLN A 36 -1.20 -15.48 -10.53
CA GLN A 36 -1.38 -14.72 -9.30
C GLN A 36 -0.66 -13.37 -9.38
N TRP A 37 0.56 -13.30 -9.94
CA TRP A 37 1.26 -12.04 -10.24
C TRP A 37 0.55 -11.16 -11.27
N ALA A 38 -0.03 -11.76 -12.31
CA ALA A 38 -0.79 -11.01 -13.31
C ALA A 38 -2.03 -10.34 -12.69
N LEU A 39 -2.76 -11.06 -11.84
CA LEU A 39 -3.93 -10.54 -11.11
C LEU A 39 -3.55 -9.40 -10.16
N VAL A 40 -2.40 -9.51 -9.53
CA VAL A 40 -1.80 -8.48 -8.69
C VAL A 40 -1.51 -7.21 -9.49
N ALA A 41 -0.82 -7.36 -10.63
CA ALA A 41 -0.48 -6.23 -11.49
C ALA A 41 -1.75 -5.53 -12.01
N LEU A 42 -2.75 -6.31 -12.44
CA LEU A 42 -4.06 -5.79 -12.83
C LEU A 42 -4.73 -5.04 -11.68
N GLY A 43 -4.66 -5.57 -10.46
CA GLY A 43 -5.21 -4.90 -9.29
C GLY A 43 -4.50 -3.61 -8.91
N ALA A 44 -3.19 -3.55 -9.08
CA ALA A 44 -2.40 -2.35 -8.87
C ALA A 44 -2.79 -1.27 -9.89
N CYS A 45 -2.91 -1.64 -11.17
CA CYS A 45 -3.40 -0.76 -12.22
C CYS A 45 -4.81 -0.24 -11.92
N TRP A 46 -5.74 -1.11 -11.51
CA TRP A 46 -7.09 -0.70 -11.13
C TRP A 46 -7.08 0.28 -9.95
N SER A 47 -6.28 0.00 -8.91
CA SER A 47 -6.15 0.86 -7.74
C SER A 47 -5.58 2.24 -8.11
N ALA A 48 -4.61 2.28 -9.02
CA ALA A 48 -4.06 3.52 -9.55
C ALA A 48 -5.11 4.33 -10.32
N VAL A 49 -5.93 3.68 -11.15
CA VAL A 49 -7.06 4.33 -11.84
C VAL A 49 -8.08 4.89 -10.84
N CYS A 50 -8.45 4.13 -9.81
CA CYS A 50 -9.33 4.60 -8.74
C CYS A 50 -8.73 5.79 -7.98
N ALA A 51 -7.45 5.74 -7.64
CA ALA A 51 -6.75 6.83 -6.97
C ALA A 51 -6.75 8.09 -7.84
N ILE A 52 -6.38 7.98 -9.12
CA ILE A 52 -6.42 9.09 -10.08
C ILE A 52 -7.85 9.64 -10.18
N ALA A 53 -8.86 8.77 -10.27
CA ALA A 53 -10.24 9.18 -10.39
C ALA A 53 -10.76 9.93 -9.16
N LEU A 54 -10.37 9.50 -7.96
CA LEU A 54 -10.66 10.21 -6.71
C LEU A 54 -9.92 11.54 -6.62
N MET A 55 -8.64 11.58 -7.00
CA MET A 55 -7.83 12.79 -6.99
C MET A 55 -8.33 13.83 -7.99
N GLN A 56 -8.79 13.39 -9.16
CA GLN A 56 -9.42 14.21 -10.18
C GLN A 56 -10.91 14.46 -9.89
N ARG A 57 -11.44 13.90 -8.79
CA ARG A 57 -12.82 14.07 -8.31
C ARG A 57 -13.87 13.72 -9.35
N TYR A 58 -13.65 12.65 -10.12
CA TYR A 58 -14.64 12.15 -11.06
C TYR A 58 -15.86 11.58 -10.34
N ALA A 59 -17.05 11.83 -10.90
CA ALA A 59 -18.30 11.33 -10.34
C ALA A 59 -18.37 9.79 -10.31
N TRP A 60 -17.72 9.12 -11.26
CA TRP A 60 -17.64 7.66 -11.36
C TRP A 60 -16.58 7.03 -10.45
N ALA A 61 -15.78 7.83 -9.71
CA ALA A 61 -14.73 7.30 -8.84
C ALA A 61 -15.29 6.40 -7.72
N LYS A 62 -16.45 6.78 -7.15
CA LYS A 62 -17.14 5.97 -6.13
C LYS A 62 -17.60 4.63 -6.70
N THR A 63 -18.21 4.66 -7.89
CA THR A 63 -18.69 3.45 -8.58
C THR A 63 -17.54 2.50 -8.90
N LEU A 64 -16.41 3.03 -9.38
CA LEU A 64 -15.22 2.19 -9.63
C LEU A 64 -14.63 1.57 -8.36
N LEU A 65 -14.62 2.29 -7.25
CA LEU A 65 -14.16 1.74 -5.96
C LEU A 65 -15.09 0.61 -5.48
N ILE A 66 -16.40 0.79 -5.58
CA ILE A 66 -17.37 -0.26 -5.26
C ILE A 66 -17.13 -1.48 -6.15
N LEU A 67 -17.00 -1.26 -7.46
CA LEU A 67 -16.75 -2.34 -8.43
C LEU A 67 -15.45 -3.07 -8.12
N GLN A 68 -14.40 -2.35 -7.71
CA GLN A 68 -13.11 -2.93 -7.30
C GLN A 68 -13.23 -3.79 -6.05
N VAL A 69 -14.04 -3.38 -5.07
CA VAL A 69 -14.26 -4.17 -3.84
C VAL A 69 -15.05 -5.42 -4.17
N ILE A 70 -16.13 -5.31 -4.93
CA ILE A 70 -16.97 -6.45 -5.36
C ILE A 70 -16.14 -7.45 -6.17
N SER A 71 -15.43 -6.97 -7.21
CA SER A 71 -14.62 -7.85 -8.06
C SER A 71 -13.51 -8.52 -7.28
N SER A 72 -12.84 -7.80 -6.36
CA SER A 72 -11.81 -8.39 -5.51
C SER A 72 -12.38 -9.45 -4.56
N SER A 73 -13.53 -9.20 -3.93
CA SER A 73 -14.13 -10.16 -3.01
C SER A 73 -14.62 -11.41 -3.74
N ALA A 74 -15.25 -11.24 -4.90
CA ALA A 74 -15.64 -12.34 -5.76
C ALA A 74 -14.42 -13.16 -6.20
N LEU A 75 -13.35 -12.49 -6.63
CA LEU A 75 -12.13 -13.13 -7.09
C LEU A 75 -11.44 -13.94 -5.97
N THR A 76 -11.38 -13.39 -4.75
CA THR A 76 -10.87 -14.14 -3.58
C THR A 76 -11.76 -15.35 -3.25
N TRP A 77 -13.08 -15.24 -3.41
CA TRP A 77 -14.02 -16.35 -3.17
C TRP A 77 -13.89 -17.48 -4.20
N PHE A 78 -13.65 -17.15 -5.47
CA PHE A 78 -13.50 -18.15 -6.53
C PHE A 78 -12.13 -18.82 -6.56
N ILE A 79 -11.09 -18.10 -6.12
CA ILE A 79 -9.70 -18.57 -6.22
C ILE A 79 -9.20 -19.16 -4.90
N GLY A 80 -9.59 -18.60 -3.75
CA GLY A 80 -9.06 -18.98 -2.44
C GLY A 80 -9.80 -20.15 -1.81
N LYS A 81 -9.07 -21.12 -1.24
CA LYS A 81 -9.62 -22.13 -0.32
C LYS A 81 -9.59 -21.67 1.15
N SER A 82 -9.57 -20.36 1.37
CA SER A 82 -9.40 -19.80 2.71
C SER A 82 -10.70 -19.88 3.52
N GLY A 83 -10.59 -19.93 4.84
CA GLY A 83 -11.75 -20.01 5.73
C GLY A 83 -12.68 -18.80 5.62
N PRO A 84 -13.97 -18.92 5.99
CA PRO A 84 -14.92 -17.80 5.94
C PRO A 84 -14.49 -16.62 6.83
N MET A 85 -13.72 -16.86 7.90
CA MET A 85 -13.21 -15.83 8.81
C MET A 85 -12.10 -14.96 8.19
N THR A 86 -11.23 -15.54 7.36
CA THR A 86 -10.24 -14.79 6.59
C THR A 86 -10.87 -13.95 5.50
N HIS A 87 -11.96 -14.44 4.89
CA HIS A 87 -12.75 -13.65 3.94
C HIS A 87 -13.45 -12.47 4.63
N LEU A 88 -14.06 -12.69 5.81
CA LEU A 88 -14.73 -11.63 6.57
C LEU A 88 -13.75 -10.54 7.03
N SER A 89 -12.57 -10.90 7.53
CA SER A 89 -11.56 -9.95 7.98
C SER A 89 -10.98 -9.12 6.83
N THR A 90 -10.63 -9.74 5.71
CA THR A 90 -10.19 -9.01 4.50
C THR A 90 -11.28 -8.09 3.95
N LEU A 91 -12.55 -8.50 4.03
CA LEU A 91 -13.69 -7.70 3.58
C LEU A 91 -13.93 -6.51 4.53
N LEU A 92 -13.83 -6.70 5.84
CA LEU A 92 -13.89 -5.61 6.84
C LEU A 92 -12.82 -4.54 6.60
N VAL A 93 -11.57 -4.96 6.38
CA VAL A 93 -10.45 -4.06 6.08
C VAL A 93 -10.67 -3.30 4.77
N ALA A 94 -11.29 -3.92 3.77
CA ALA A 94 -11.59 -3.29 2.49
C ALA A 94 -12.83 -2.36 2.54
N VAL A 95 -13.82 -2.67 3.36
CA VAL A 95 -15.09 -1.93 3.45
C VAL A 95 -14.97 -0.66 4.28
N LEU A 96 -14.15 -0.65 5.33
CA LEU A 96 -14.00 0.54 6.19
C LEU A 96 -13.54 1.80 5.41
N PRO A 97 -12.47 1.74 4.58
CA PRO A 97 -12.05 2.87 3.76
C PRO A 97 -13.11 3.26 2.72
N LEU A 98 -13.83 2.29 2.16
CA LEU A 98 -14.91 2.54 1.20
C LEU A 98 -16.04 3.35 1.85
N LEU A 99 -16.47 2.97 3.05
CA LEU A 99 -17.52 3.69 3.79
C LEU A 99 -17.12 5.14 4.08
N ILE A 100 -15.86 5.38 4.44
CA ILE A 100 -15.33 6.73 4.64
C ILE A 100 -15.39 7.53 3.33
N VAL A 101 -14.92 6.97 2.22
CA VAL A 101 -14.93 7.65 0.90
C VAL A 101 -16.36 7.90 0.39
N LEU A 102 -17.30 6.99 0.66
CA LEU A 102 -18.70 7.15 0.28
C LEU A 102 -19.36 8.33 1.02
N ARG A 103 -19.02 8.52 2.30
CA ARG A 103 -19.53 9.60 3.16
C ARG A 103 -18.95 10.98 2.83
N VAL A 104 -17.78 11.05 2.19
CA VAL A 104 -17.18 12.32 1.79
C VAL A 104 -17.83 12.84 0.50
N PRO A 105 -18.35 14.08 0.47
CA PRO A 105 -18.85 14.68 -0.75
C PRO A 105 -17.69 14.94 -1.73
N ILE A 106 -17.79 14.42 -2.95
CA ILE A 106 -16.83 14.70 -4.03
C ILE A 106 -17.32 15.95 -4.76
N GLU A 107 -17.01 17.12 -4.23
CA GLU A 107 -17.29 18.38 -4.91
C GLU A 107 -16.25 18.64 -6.01
N ARG A 108 -16.68 18.95 -7.24
CA ARG A 108 -15.77 19.33 -8.33
C ARG A 108 -15.06 20.64 -7.98
N VAL A 109 -13.74 20.61 -7.77
CA VAL A 109 -12.96 21.84 -7.67
C VAL A 109 -12.82 22.43 -9.07
N ARG A 110 -13.34 23.65 -9.27
CA ARG A 110 -13.38 24.38 -10.55
C ARG A 110 -11.98 24.77 -11.09
N GLU A 111 -10.92 24.57 -10.29
CA GLU A 111 -9.56 25.11 -10.50
C GLU A 111 -8.67 24.34 -11.50
N TRP A 112 -9.05 23.15 -11.97
CA TRP A 112 -8.19 22.40 -12.91
C TRP A 112 -8.12 23.06 -14.30
N ARG A 113 -9.11 23.87 -14.66
CA ARG A 113 -9.27 24.44 -16.00
C ARG A 113 -8.45 25.71 -16.25
N SER A 114 -7.84 26.30 -15.23
CA SER A 114 -7.04 27.54 -15.36
C SER A 114 -5.52 27.34 -15.34
N ARG A 115 -5.04 26.09 -15.27
CA ARG A 115 -3.60 25.80 -15.16
C ARG A 115 -2.96 25.65 -16.54
N THR A 116 -1.77 26.22 -16.69
CA THR A 116 -0.97 26.07 -17.92
C THR A 116 -0.49 24.63 -18.07
N MET A 117 -0.25 24.18 -19.31
CA MET A 117 0.21 22.82 -19.63
C MET A 117 1.48 22.44 -18.83
N THR A 118 2.40 23.39 -18.65
CA THR A 118 3.62 23.21 -17.85
C THR A 118 3.33 22.94 -16.37
N GLN A 119 2.33 23.60 -15.78
CA GLN A 119 1.92 23.34 -14.39
C GLN A 119 1.24 21.98 -14.23
N GLN A 120 0.50 21.52 -15.24
CA GLN A 120 -0.09 20.18 -15.24
C GLN A 120 0.98 19.09 -15.30
N ILE A 121 1.97 19.21 -16.20
CA ILE A 121 3.07 18.25 -16.33
C ILE A 121 3.88 18.17 -15.02
N ARG A 122 4.24 19.32 -14.44
CA ARG A 122 4.95 19.39 -13.15
C ARG A 122 4.18 18.71 -12.01
N ARG A 123 2.86 18.89 -11.97
CA ARG A 123 2.00 18.27 -10.96
C ARG A 123 1.90 16.75 -11.15
N ILE A 124 1.79 16.27 -12.39
CA ILE A 124 1.78 14.83 -12.69
C ILE A 124 3.11 14.21 -12.26
N PHE A 125 4.23 14.84 -12.62
CA PHE A 125 5.55 14.36 -12.24
C PHE A 125 5.73 14.31 -10.71
N GLY A 126 5.31 15.36 -10.01
CA GLY A 126 5.31 15.38 -8.54
C GLY A 126 4.46 14.26 -7.93
N LEU A 127 3.27 14.01 -8.48
CA LEU A 127 2.41 12.89 -8.06
C LEU A 127 3.04 11.52 -8.31
N CYS A 128 3.68 11.33 -9.46
CA CYS A 128 4.40 10.10 -9.78
C CYS A 128 5.55 9.85 -8.79
N ALA A 129 6.33 10.89 -8.45
CA ALA A 129 7.40 10.78 -7.46
C ALA A 129 6.88 10.40 -6.06
N TYR A 130 5.73 10.96 -5.66
CA TYR A 130 5.08 10.59 -4.39
C TYR A 130 4.61 9.13 -4.41
N GLY A 131 3.90 8.73 -5.48
CA GLY A 131 3.42 7.36 -5.63
C GLY A 131 4.56 6.34 -5.61
N PHE A 132 5.65 6.63 -6.34
CA PHE A 132 6.85 5.79 -6.36
C PHE A 132 7.50 5.69 -4.98
N SER A 133 7.67 6.82 -4.30
CA SER A 133 8.23 6.88 -2.94
C SER A 133 7.41 6.06 -1.93
N ILE A 134 6.08 6.17 -1.97
CA ILE A 134 5.17 5.39 -1.12
C ILE A 134 5.27 3.90 -1.43
N ALA A 135 5.31 3.53 -2.72
CA ALA A 135 5.44 2.13 -3.12
C ALA A 135 6.77 1.52 -2.66
N LEU A 136 7.86 2.28 -2.77
CA LEU A 136 9.19 1.86 -2.33
C LEU A 136 9.25 1.70 -0.79
N MET A 137 8.68 2.64 -0.03
CA MET A 137 8.55 2.51 1.43
C MET A 137 7.67 1.32 1.83
N PHE A 138 6.55 1.10 1.14
CA PHE A 138 5.69 -0.04 1.40
C PHE A 138 6.44 -1.37 1.22
N LEU A 139 7.15 -1.53 0.10
CA LEU A 139 7.89 -2.75 -0.20
C LEU A 139 8.98 -3.03 0.83
N ILE A 140 9.79 -2.03 1.17
CA ILE A 140 10.91 -2.23 2.09
C ILE A 140 10.44 -2.48 3.53
N LEU A 141 9.37 -1.82 3.98
CA LEU A 141 8.83 -2.03 5.31
C LEU A 141 8.12 -3.37 5.44
N MET A 142 7.45 -3.84 4.39
CA MET A 142 6.89 -5.18 4.40
C MET A 142 7.99 -6.25 4.37
N ALA A 143 9.09 -6.03 3.64
CA ALA A 143 10.24 -6.92 3.64
C ALA A 143 10.95 -6.96 5.01
N LEU A 144 11.08 -5.80 5.66
CA LEU A 144 11.56 -5.70 7.04
C LEU A 144 10.64 -6.47 8.01
N PHE A 145 9.32 -6.37 7.81
CA PHE A 145 8.34 -7.05 8.64
C PHE A 145 8.32 -8.56 8.48
N SER A 146 8.30 -9.07 7.25
CA SER A 146 8.18 -10.50 6.98
C SER A 146 9.48 -11.27 7.16
N GLY A 147 10.59 -10.57 7.43
CA GLY A 147 11.93 -11.11 7.32
C GLY A 147 12.22 -11.57 5.88
N THR A 148 13.50 -11.75 5.57
CA THR A 148 13.86 -12.64 4.46
C THR A 148 14.14 -13.99 5.08
N SER A 149 13.63 -15.05 4.49
CA SER A 149 13.97 -16.38 4.96
C SER A 149 15.46 -16.66 4.90
N ALA A 150 15.99 -17.44 5.86
CA ALA A 150 17.35 -17.97 5.84
C ALA A 150 17.66 -18.84 4.59
N THR A 151 16.63 -19.26 3.86
CA THR A 151 16.70 -20.06 2.63
C THR A 151 16.47 -19.24 1.35
N ALA A 152 16.12 -17.96 1.44
CA ALA A 152 16.02 -17.10 0.28
C ALA A 152 17.44 -16.66 -0.13
N ASN A 153 17.82 -16.87 -1.38
CA ASN A 153 19.10 -16.42 -1.95
C ASN A 153 19.24 -14.87 -2.04
N THR A 154 18.33 -14.13 -1.41
CA THR A 154 18.29 -12.67 -1.39
C THR A 154 18.64 -12.18 0.01
N MET A 155 19.58 -11.22 0.09
CA MET A 155 20.06 -10.69 1.37
C MET A 155 18.91 -10.18 2.23
N ALA A 156 18.99 -10.45 3.54
CA ALA A 156 18.04 -9.93 4.48
C ALA A 156 17.95 -8.42 4.46
N THR A 157 16.71 -7.92 4.40
CA THR A 157 16.45 -6.50 4.62
C THR A 157 16.74 -6.24 6.09
N THR A 158 17.93 -5.71 6.36
CA THR A 158 18.32 -5.27 7.71
C THR A 158 17.61 -3.97 8.05
N SER A 159 17.45 -3.68 9.33
CA SER A 159 17.04 -2.35 9.82
C SER A 159 17.81 -1.22 9.14
N THR A 160 19.12 -1.39 8.92
CA THR A 160 19.97 -0.35 8.30
C THR A 160 19.63 -0.12 6.83
N THR A 161 19.40 -1.18 6.05
CA THR A 161 18.98 -1.03 4.65
C THR A 161 17.56 -0.48 4.53
N ALA A 162 16.66 -0.84 5.46
CA ALA A 162 15.34 -0.24 5.51
C ALA A 162 15.40 1.27 5.80
N ILE A 163 16.25 1.72 6.74
CA ILE A 163 16.44 3.15 7.03
C ILE A 163 16.91 3.88 5.77
N SER A 164 17.96 3.39 5.10
CA SER A 164 18.53 4.08 3.95
C SER A 164 17.53 4.20 2.81
N VAL A 165 16.78 3.14 2.52
CA VAL A 165 15.73 3.13 1.49
C VAL A 165 14.58 4.07 1.85
N VAL A 166 14.14 4.12 3.12
CA VAL A 166 13.13 5.07 3.59
C VAL A 166 13.62 6.51 3.45
N VAL A 167 14.87 6.81 3.81
CA VAL A 167 15.47 8.14 3.63
C VAL A 167 15.50 8.53 2.17
N VAL A 168 15.95 7.64 1.27
CA VAL A 168 15.95 7.87 -0.17
C VAL A 168 14.52 8.12 -0.68
N ALA A 169 13.54 7.34 -0.22
CA ALA A 169 12.15 7.53 -0.58
C ALA A 169 11.64 8.92 -0.16
N LEU A 170 11.96 9.35 1.07
CA LEU A 170 11.59 10.67 1.57
C LEU A 170 12.24 11.79 0.75
N LEU A 171 13.50 11.61 0.32
CA LEU A 171 14.18 12.54 -0.58
C LEU A 171 13.50 12.62 -1.96
N ILE A 172 13.08 11.48 -2.52
CA ILE A 172 12.30 11.44 -3.77
C ILE A 172 10.96 12.17 -3.59
N MET A 173 10.28 11.96 -2.47
CA MET A 173 9.03 12.66 -2.15
C MET A 173 9.27 14.17 -2.02
N LEU A 174 10.37 14.57 -1.36
CA LEU A 174 10.75 15.98 -1.24
C LEU A 174 11.02 16.60 -2.62
N PHE A 175 11.79 15.92 -3.47
CA PHE A 175 12.04 16.34 -4.85
C PHE A 175 10.74 16.48 -5.65
N GLY A 176 9.84 15.49 -5.56
CA GLY A 176 8.51 15.55 -6.16
C GLY A 176 7.71 16.77 -5.70
N GLY A 177 7.86 17.16 -4.43
CA GLY A 177 7.17 18.29 -3.83
C GLY A 177 7.73 19.63 -4.31
N VAL A 178 9.03 19.70 -4.58
CA VAL A 178 9.69 20.85 -5.21
C VAL A 178 9.20 21.01 -6.65
N VAL A 179 9.14 19.92 -7.42
CA VAL A 179 8.66 19.94 -8.81
C VAL A 179 7.18 20.34 -8.89
N TRP A 180 6.36 19.92 -7.92
CA TRP A 180 4.94 20.28 -7.84
C TRP A 180 4.70 21.81 -7.82
N GLY A 181 5.63 22.59 -7.28
CA GLY A 181 5.60 24.06 -7.27
C GLY A 181 4.74 24.68 -6.14
N ASP A 182 3.62 24.06 -5.78
CA ASP A 182 2.82 24.46 -4.61
C ASP A 182 3.31 23.74 -3.35
N ARG A 183 4.20 24.41 -2.61
CA ARG A 183 4.79 23.88 -1.37
C ARG A 183 3.75 23.52 -0.30
N SER A 184 2.63 24.24 -0.24
CA SER A 184 1.60 24.01 0.78
C SER A 184 0.80 22.75 0.48
N ALA A 185 0.38 22.58 -0.78
CA ALA A 185 -0.32 21.39 -1.24
C ALA A 185 0.59 20.15 -1.21
N ALA A 186 1.85 20.29 -1.63
CA ALA A 186 2.83 19.21 -1.62
C ALA A 186 3.10 18.69 -0.21
N ARG A 187 3.24 19.59 0.79
CA ARG A 187 3.41 19.20 2.19
C ARG A 187 2.16 18.55 2.77
N ARG A 188 0.95 19.07 2.47
CA ARG A 188 -0.31 18.42 2.89
C ARG A 188 -0.41 17.01 2.33
N ALA A 189 -0.11 16.84 1.04
CA ALA A 189 -0.13 15.55 0.38
C ALA A 189 0.87 14.58 1.02
N ALA A 190 2.11 15.04 1.29
CA ALA A 190 3.17 14.22 1.87
C ALA A 190 2.82 13.78 3.29
N GLY A 191 2.37 14.73 4.12
CA GLY A 191 1.96 14.43 5.49
C GLY A 191 0.81 13.43 5.55
N LEU A 192 -0.22 13.62 4.71
CA LEU A 192 -1.34 12.69 4.62
C LEU A 192 -0.91 11.30 4.10
N SER A 193 -0.04 11.26 3.08
CA SER A 193 0.40 9.98 2.52
C SER A 193 1.25 9.17 3.50
N LEU A 194 2.12 9.83 4.28
CA LEU A 194 2.95 9.14 5.28
C LEU A 194 2.11 8.58 6.43
N ILE A 195 1.15 9.37 6.94
CA ILE A 195 0.21 8.89 7.97
C ILE A 195 -0.63 7.73 7.42
N ALA A 196 -1.18 7.89 6.21
CA ALA A 196 -1.98 6.85 5.58
C ALA A 196 -1.18 5.57 5.34
N LEU A 197 0.06 5.68 4.88
CA LEU A 197 0.96 4.54 4.69
C LEU A 197 1.24 3.83 6.03
N ALA A 198 1.55 4.56 7.10
CA ALA A 198 1.82 3.97 8.41
C ALA A 198 0.61 3.19 8.96
N ILE A 199 -0.59 3.79 8.91
CA ILE A 199 -1.84 3.13 9.34
C ILE A 199 -2.11 1.90 8.47
N PHE A 200 -1.96 2.05 7.16
CA PHE A 200 -2.15 0.96 6.21
C PHE A 200 -1.21 -0.20 6.52
N MET A 201 0.08 0.07 6.71
CA MET A 201 1.09 -0.92 7.05
C MET A 201 0.78 -1.68 8.34
N VAL A 202 0.29 -1.02 9.40
CA VAL A 202 -0.12 -1.70 10.64
C VAL A 202 -1.19 -2.74 10.34
N VAL A 203 -2.22 -2.36 9.60
CA VAL A 203 -3.30 -3.28 9.19
C VAL A 203 -2.72 -4.45 8.40
N GLN A 204 -1.77 -4.20 7.50
CA GLN A 204 -1.14 -5.26 6.71
C GLN A 204 -0.30 -6.21 7.53
N CYS A 205 0.48 -5.68 8.47
CA CYS A 205 1.30 -6.50 9.34
C CYS A 205 0.42 -7.42 10.22
N VAL A 206 -0.71 -6.91 10.72
CA VAL A 206 -1.70 -7.72 11.47
C VAL A 206 -2.32 -8.81 10.59
N MET A 207 -2.75 -8.46 9.37
CA MET A 207 -3.34 -9.42 8.44
C MET A 207 -2.34 -10.51 8.04
N ALA A 208 -1.09 -10.13 7.74
CA ALA A 208 -0.02 -11.08 7.45
C ALA A 208 0.28 -11.97 8.66
N ALA A 209 0.25 -11.44 9.88
CA ALA A 209 0.44 -12.24 11.09
C ALA A 209 -0.69 -13.26 11.32
N ALA A 210 -1.95 -12.85 11.14
CA ALA A 210 -3.11 -13.75 11.21
C ALA A 210 -3.00 -14.87 10.16
N TYR A 211 -2.58 -14.49 8.95
CA TYR A 211 -2.39 -15.43 7.86
C TYR A 211 -1.28 -16.46 8.15
N VAL A 212 -0.11 -16.02 8.61
CA VAL A 212 1.00 -16.93 8.96
C VAL A 212 0.54 -17.91 10.03
N ARG A 213 -0.20 -17.45 11.04
CA ARG A 213 -0.74 -18.34 12.08
C ARG A 213 -1.68 -19.41 11.55
N GLU A 214 -2.48 -19.10 10.53
CA GLU A 214 -3.49 -20.02 10.00
C GLU A 214 -2.94 -20.99 8.96
N TYR A 215 -2.09 -20.51 8.03
CA TYR A 215 -1.64 -21.31 6.88
C TYR A 215 -0.18 -21.75 6.95
N ALA A 216 0.63 -21.12 7.81
CA ALA A 216 2.04 -21.45 7.99
C ALA A 216 2.45 -21.36 9.48
N PRO A 217 1.82 -22.13 10.38
CA PRO A 217 2.01 -22.01 11.84
C PRO A 217 3.45 -22.34 12.29
N GLN A 218 4.25 -22.94 11.41
CA GLN A 218 5.67 -23.22 11.59
C GLN A 218 6.61 -22.03 11.30
N ALA A 219 6.09 -20.93 10.75
CA ALA A 219 6.82 -19.73 10.34
C ALA A 219 6.63 -18.47 11.22
N PRO A 220 6.15 -18.49 12.49
CA PRO A 220 5.84 -17.27 13.23
C PRO A 220 7.09 -16.43 13.57
N SER A 221 8.27 -17.06 13.60
CA SER A 221 9.56 -16.40 13.82
C SER A 221 10.01 -15.51 12.66
N LEU A 222 9.32 -15.55 11.51
CA LEU A 222 9.61 -14.68 10.38
C LEU A 222 9.06 -13.25 10.58
N LEU A 223 8.19 -13.00 11.57
CA LEU A 223 7.56 -11.70 11.75
C LEU A 223 8.35 -10.81 12.72
N HIS A 224 8.91 -9.72 12.21
CA HIS A 224 9.83 -8.83 12.93
C HIS A 224 9.15 -7.51 13.32
N TRP A 225 8.19 -7.59 14.26
CA TRP A 225 7.50 -6.42 14.80
C TRP A 225 8.43 -5.43 15.51
N SER A 226 9.46 -5.92 16.20
CA SER A 226 10.44 -5.09 16.93
C SER A 226 11.18 -4.11 16.02
N GLU A 227 11.48 -4.51 14.78
CA GLU A 227 12.16 -3.65 13.81
C GLU A 227 11.18 -2.79 13.00
N THR A 228 9.99 -3.31 12.73
CA THR A 228 8.99 -2.63 11.88
C THR A 228 8.26 -1.52 12.63
N LEU A 229 7.88 -1.74 13.88
CA LEU A 229 7.05 -0.81 14.65
C LEU A 229 7.72 0.57 14.85
N PRO A 230 9.03 0.67 15.19
CA PRO A 230 9.73 1.94 15.25
C PRO A 230 9.69 2.73 13.93
N MET A 231 9.79 2.04 12.79
CA MET A 231 9.71 2.68 11.48
C MET A 231 8.32 3.22 11.16
N LEU A 232 7.28 2.49 11.53
CA LEU A 232 5.90 2.94 11.35
C LEU A 232 5.60 4.16 12.22
N LEU A 233 6.10 4.18 13.45
CA LEU A 233 6.03 5.35 14.33
C LEU A 233 6.79 6.53 13.73
N PHE A 234 8.01 6.32 13.23
CA PHE A 234 8.81 7.35 12.58
C PHE A 234 8.06 7.98 11.39
N LEU A 235 7.46 7.17 10.52
CA LEU A 235 6.67 7.66 9.39
C LEU A 235 5.42 8.44 9.84
N ALA A 236 4.70 7.93 10.84
CA ALA A 236 3.52 8.61 11.37
C ALA A 236 3.90 9.98 11.97
N MET A 237 4.93 10.02 12.82
CA MET A 237 5.43 11.26 13.44
C MET A 237 5.93 12.25 12.41
N THR A 238 6.66 11.79 11.39
CA THR A 238 7.12 12.62 10.27
C THR A 238 5.92 13.19 9.52
N GLY A 239 4.91 12.37 9.22
CA GLY A 239 3.69 12.80 8.54
C GLY A 239 2.89 13.84 9.33
N PHE A 240 2.74 13.65 10.64
CA PHE A 240 2.08 14.63 11.53
C PHE A 240 2.85 15.95 11.58
N THR A 241 4.18 15.89 11.70
CA THR A 241 5.04 17.08 11.75
C THR A 241 4.94 17.88 10.45
N VAL A 242 5.08 17.22 9.30
CA VAL A 242 4.96 17.86 7.98
C VAL A 242 3.58 18.48 7.78
N ARG A 243 2.52 17.83 8.26
CA ARG A 243 1.15 18.35 8.19
C ARG A 243 0.95 19.57 9.10
N ARG A 244 1.52 19.57 10.30
CA ARG A 244 1.46 20.69 11.25
C ARG A 244 2.10 21.96 10.68
N MET A 245 3.23 21.82 9.98
CA MET A 245 3.90 22.95 9.31
C MET A 245 3.04 23.68 8.25
N VAL A 246 1.91 23.10 7.81
CA VAL A 246 0.97 23.75 6.88
C VAL A 246 -0.21 24.42 7.60
N ARG A 247 -0.44 24.15 8.89
CA ARG A 247 -1.48 24.83 9.68
C ARG A 247 -1.00 26.14 10.32
N GLU A 248 0.31 26.29 10.51
CA GLU A 248 0.92 27.46 11.16
C GLU A 248 1.25 28.62 10.18
N ARG A 249 0.76 28.55 8.94
CA ARG A 249 0.87 29.61 7.92
C ARG A 249 -0.51 29.92 7.34
#